data_AF-A0AA36JB51-F1
#
_entry.id   AF-A0AA36JB51-F1
#
_cell.length_a   1.000
_cell.length_b   1.000
_cell.length_c   1.000
_cell.angle_alpha   90.00
_cell.angle_beta   90.00
_cell.angle_gamma   90.00
#
_symmetry.space_group_name_H-M   'P 1'
#
loop_
_entity.id
_entity.type
_entity.pdbx_description
1 polymer ?
#
loop_
_entity_poly.entity_id
_entity_poly.type
_entity_poly.pdbx_seq_one_letter_code
_entity_poly.pdbx_strand_id
1 'polypeptide(L)'
;MSPLPPLDEVLHAKILGYVTEPKACVSCQSWKQYLYDALKLEPRIRFMQRVKEDGSVTFCYNAVRPLGEDFEESVGYTFNFFSDGIYRLAWTRTYDAWSSQGEQHYGKWAVDMDHVCCETLEPKVQAEETEMRYAPTGFKFAVPLEEILNAKGGYFQAKDGSRAAEWELPARTGKIDSGDSVWTAGMWAPLESEVSQVQAPQAPQVLSSMRADARYVDIDGEMHEVSGDIVANWPEDQWPRLMRCRLRFGIRG
;
A
#
# COMPACT_ATOMS: atom_id res chain seq x y z
N MET A 1 8.93 41.95 -8.54
CA MET A 1 7.58 41.54 -8.10
C MET A 1 7.70 41.13 -6.65
N SER A 2 7.00 41.82 -5.75
CA SER A 2 7.05 41.50 -4.32
C SER A 2 6.33 40.17 -4.07
N PRO A 3 6.88 39.26 -3.26
CA PRO A 3 6.20 38.01 -2.92
C PRO A 3 4.87 38.33 -2.24
N LEU A 4 3.81 37.65 -2.68
CA LEU A 4 2.52 37.75 -2.02
C LEU A 4 2.67 37.23 -0.58
N PRO A 5 2.04 37.89 0.41
CA PRO A 5 2.10 37.44 1.79
C PRO A 5 1.49 36.03 1.91
N PRO A 6 1.99 35.20 2.84
CA PRO A 6 1.42 33.88 3.09
C PRO A 6 -0.06 34.03 3.46
N LEU A 7 -0.92 33.27 2.76
CA LEU A 7 -2.36 33.25 3.01
C LEU A 7 -2.63 32.53 4.34
N ASP A 8 -2.88 33.30 5.40
CA ASP A 8 -3.39 32.75 6.66
C ASP A 8 -4.88 32.40 6.56
N GLU A 9 -5.39 31.61 7.51
CA GLU A 9 -6.80 31.18 7.54
C GLU A 9 -7.79 32.36 7.62
N VAL A 10 -7.36 33.48 8.21
CA VAL A 10 -8.18 34.70 8.38
C VAL A 10 -8.32 35.44 7.05
N LEU A 11 -7.26 35.52 6.26
CA LEU A 11 -7.25 36.07 4.91
C LEU A 11 -8.08 35.18 3.98
N HIS A 12 -7.96 33.86 4.12
CA HIS A 12 -8.74 32.90 3.35
C HIS A 12 -10.24 33.08 3.61
N ALA A 13 -10.65 33.20 4.87
CA ALA A 13 -12.04 33.47 5.26
C ALA A 13 -12.55 34.82 4.73
N LYS A 14 -11.72 35.87 4.75
CA LYS A 14 -12.08 37.19 4.20
C LYS A 14 -12.26 37.19 2.68
N ILE A 15 -11.40 36.48 1.95
CA ILE A 15 -11.49 36.34 0.49
C ILE A 15 -12.76 35.58 0.14
N LEU A 16 -13.06 34.48 0.84
CA LEU A 16 -14.30 33.72 0.65
C LEU A 16 -15.53 34.57 0.94
N GLY A 17 -15.51 35.41 1.99
CA GLY A 17 -16.58 36.36 2.29
C GLY A 17 -16.84 37.36 1.16
N TYR A 18 -15.79 37.92 0.55
CA TYR A 18 -15.92 38.84 -0.58
C TYR A 18 -16.52 38.18 -1.84
N VAL A 19 -16.20 36.91 -2.09
CA VAL A 19 -16.71 36.13 -3.23
C VAL A 19 -18.21 35.83 -3.08
N THR A 20 -18.77 35.89 -1.86
CA THR A 20 -20.20 35.66 -1.60
C THR A 20 -21.11 36.87 -1.82
N GLU A 21 -20.58 38.08 -2.08
CA GLU A 21 -21.41 39.26 -2.37
C GLU A 21 -22.03 39.24 -3.78
N PRO A 22 -23.37 39.38 -3.93
CA PRO A 22 -24.07 39.26 -5.22
C PRO A 22 -23.61 40.24 -6.31
N LYS A 23 -23.14 41.45 -5.91
CA LYS A 23 -22.68 42.49 -6.84
C LYS A 23 -21.26 42.23 -7.37
N ALA A 24 -20.41 41.57 -6.59
CA ALA A 24 -19.08 41.12 -7.03
C ALA A 24 -19.15 39.85 -7.90
N CYS A 25 -20.18 39.02 -7.69
CA CYS A 25 -20.40 37.75 -8.38
C CYS A 25 -20.50 37.87 -9.92
N VAL A 26 -20.93 39.02 -10.45
CA VAL A 26 -21.15 39.23 -11.90
C VAL A 26 -19.88 39.69 -12.64
N SER A 27 -18.97 40.40 -11.95
CA SER A 27 -17.70 40.88 -12.53
C SER A 27 -16.52 39.95 -12.28
N CYS A 28 -16.69 38.95 -11.41
CA CYS A 28 -15.61 38.10 -10.91
C CYS A 28 -15.81 36.62 -11.22
N GLN A 29 -16.66 36.23 -12.18
CA GLN A 29 -16.89 34.80 -12.47
C GLN A 29 -15.61 34.07 -12.89
N SER A 30 -14.76 34.70 -13.72
CA SER A 30 -13.44 34.17 -14.08
C SER A 30 -12.50 34.10 -12.88
N TRP A 31 -12.58 35.08 -11.98
CA TRP A 31 -11.77 35.14 -10.76
C TRP A 31 -12.21 34.10 -9.72
N LYS A 32 -13.52 33.88 -9.60
CA LYS A 32 -14.10 32.79 -8.80
C LYS A 32 -13.68 31.45 -9.36
N GLN A 33 -13.81 31.21 -10.67
CA GLN A 33 -13.37 29.97 -11.29
C GLN A 33 -11.87 29.75 -11.05
N TYR A 34 -11.06 30.78 -11.26
CA TYR A 34 -9.62 30.74 -10.98
C TYR A 34 -9.32 30.38 -9.52
N LEU A 35 -10.00 30.97 -8.55
CA LEU A 35 -9.82 30.62 -7.13
C LEU A 35 -10.24 29.19 -6.82
N TYR A 36 -11.38 28.74 -7.37
CA TYR A 36 -11.85 27.36 -7.20
C TYR A 36 -10.87 26.34 -7.77
N ASP A 37 -10.31 26.62 -8.95
CA ASP A 37 -9.35 25.76 -9.62
C ASP A 37 -7.98 25.78 -8.92
N ALA A 38 -7.49 26.98 -8.56
CA ALA A 38 -6.18 27.17 -7.93
C ALA A 38 -6.12 26.58 -6.52
N LEU A 39 -7.21 26.66 -5.75
CA LEU A 39 -7.31 26.15 -4.38
C LEU A 39 -8.02 24.80 -4.29
N LYS A 40 -8.41 24.22 -5.43
CA LYS A 40 -9.09 22.91 -5.51
C LYS A 40 -10.32 22.83 -4.59
N LEU A 41 -11.08 23.92 -4.51
CA LEU A 41 -12.16 24.08 -3.52
C LEU A 41 -13.32 23.12 -3.78
N GLU A 42 -13.66 22.84 -5.04
CA GLU A 42 -14.82 22.02 -5.38
C GLU A 42 -14.70 20.56 -4.90
N PRO A 43 -13.60 19.83 -5.20
CA PRO A 43 -13.38 18.50 -4.63
C PRO A 43 -13.41 18.50 -3.10
N ARG A 44 -12.74 19.48 -2.48
CA ARG A 44 -12.68 19.60 -1.02
C ARG A 44 -14.06 19.80 -0.40
N ILE A 45 -14.86 20.72 -0.94
CA ILE A 45 -16.23 20.99 -0.46
C ILE A 45 -17.07 19.72 -0.59
N ARG A 46 -17.04 19.04 -1.74
CA ARG A 46 -17.81 17.81 -1.97
C ARG A 46 -17.44 16.69 -1.01
N PHE A 47 -16.14 16.48 -0.79
CA PHE A 47 -15.66 15.46 0.13
C PHE A 47 -16.09 15.76 1.57
N MET A 48 -15.88 16.99 2.03
CA MET A 48 -16.26 17.40 3.39
C MET A 48 -17.78 17.36 3.62
N GLN A 49 -18.58 17.71 2.61
CA GLN A 49 -20.03 17.56 2.64
C GLN A 49 -20.42 16.09 2.83
N ARG A 50 -19.86 15.20 2.00
CA ARG A 50 -20.16 13.76 2.08
C ARG A 50 -19.77 13.16 3.42
N VAL A 51 -18.58 13.47 3.94
CA VAL A 51 -18.14 13.02 5.26
C VAL A 51 -19.10 13.48 6.36
N LYS A 52 -19.62 14.71 6.26
CA LYS A 52 -20.55 15.28 7.25
C LYS A 52 -21.95 14.67 7.15
N GLU A 53 -22.44 14.43 5.94
CA GLU A 53 -23.78 13.89 5.66
C GLU A 53 -23.87 12.40 6.01
N ASP A 54 -22.89 11.61 5.57
CA ASP A 54 -22.87 10.15 5.75
C ASP A 54 -22.19 9.73 7.06
N GLY A 55 -21.58 10.69 7.78
CA GLY A 55 -20.75 10.46 8.97
C GLY A 55 -19.35 9.88 8.67
N SER A 56 -19.19 9.24 7.51
CA SER A 56 -17.92 8.71 7.00
C SER A 56 -17.92 8.56 5.48
N VAL A 57 -16.73 8.51 4.87
CA VAL A 57 -16.53 8.16 3.46
C VAL A 57 -15.65 6.93 3.36
N THR A 58 -16.16 5.88 2.71
CA THR A 58 -15.40 4.68 2.38
C THR A 58 -14.82 4.79 0.98
N PHE A 59 -13.54 4.46 0.83
CA PHE A 59 -12.84 4.39 -0.44
C PHE A 59 -12.13 3.05 -0.55
N CYS A 60 -12.56 2.23 -1.51
CA CYS A 60 -11.93 0.96 -1.81
C CYS A 60 -11.03 1.13 -3.03
N TYR A 61 -9.76 0.77 -2.91
CA TYR A 61 -8.79 0.84 -3.99
C TYR A 61 -8.22 -0.54 -4.25
N ASN A 62 -8.08 -0.93 -5.51
CA ASN A 62 -7.46 -2.17 -5.90
C ASN A 62 -6.42 -1.91 -6.99
N ALA A 63 -5.25 -2.51 -6.83
CA ALA A 63 -4.19 -2.40 -7.80
C ALA A 63 -3.55 -3.76 -8.06
N VAL A 64 -3.69 -4.20 -9.32
CA VAL A 64 -3.18 -5.48 -9.81
C VAL A 64 -1.92 -5.24 -10.62
N ARG A 65 -0.92 -6.09 -10.41
CA ARG A 65 0.34 -6.05 -11.13
C ARG A 65 0.65 -7.45 -11.69
N PRO A 66 0.76 -7.60 -13.03
CA PRO A 66 1.25 -8.83 -13.61
C PRO A 66 2.74 -9.01 -13.28
N LEU A 67 3.09 -10.17 -12.75
CA LEU A 67 4.45 -10.59 -12.42
C LEU A 67 4.97 -11.70 -13.35
N GLY A 68 4.08 -12.33 -14.12
CA GLY A 68 4.33 -13.35 -15.14
C GLY A 68 3.05 -13.62 -15.94
N GLU A 69 3.10 -14.55 -16.89
CA GLU A 69 1.98 -14.87 -17.81
C GLU A 69 0.71 -15.32 -17.06
N ASP A 70 0.87 -16.06 -15.95
CA ASP A 70 -0.23 -16.56 -15.10
C ASP A 70 -0.06 -16.17 -13.62
N PHE A 71 0.67 -15.09 -13.34
CA PHE A 71 0.97 -14.71 -11.96
C PHE A 71 0.77 -13.22 -11.75
N GLU A 72 -0.16 -12.90 -10.85
CA GLU A 72 -0.53 -11.53 -10.52
C GLU A 72 -0.37 -11.29 -9.03
N GLU A 73 0.17 -10.12 -8.71
CA GLU A 73 0.07 -9.53 -7.39
C GLU A 73 -1.16 -8.61 -7.37
N SER A 74 -2.04 -8.82 -6.40
CA SER A 74 -3.17 -7.94 -6.14
C SER A 74 -3.02 -7.29 -4.78
N VAL A 75 -3.27 -5.98 -4.69
CA VAL A 75 -3.34 -5.28 -3.40
C VAL A 75 -4.63 -4.50 -3.32
N GLY A 76 -5.48 -4.88 -2.39
CA GLY A 76 -6.72 -4.20 -2.06
C GLY A 76 -6.56 -3.35 -0.81
N TYR A 77 -7.11 -2.14 -0.83
CA TYR A 77 -7.15 -1.20 0.29
C TYR A 77 -8.60 -0.81 0.55
N THR A 78 -8.96 -0.67 1.82
CA THR A 78 -10.25 -0.15 2.25
C THR A 78 -10.01 0.96 3.26
N PHE A 79 -10.17 2.19 2.79
CA PHE A 79 -10.09 3.40 3.60
C PHE A 79 -11.47 3.78 4.12
N ASN A 80 -11.55 4.20 5.37
CA ASN A 80 -12.73 4.80 5.98
C ASN A 80 -12.33 6.11 6.64
N PHE A 81 -12.82 7.23 6.11
CA PHE A 81 -12.58 8.57 6.64
C PHE A 81 -13.78 9.01 7.47
N PHE A 82 -13.64 9.12 8.78
CA PHE A 82 -14.70 9.49 9.71
C PHE A 82 -14.74 11.00 9.94
N SER A 83 -15.94 11.53 10.17
CA SER A 83 -16.18 12.96 10.42
C SER A 83 -15.50 13.54 11.66
N ASP A 84 -15.03 12.71 12.58
CA ASP A 84 -14.24 13.11 13.74
C ASP A 84 -12.74 13.35 13.42
N GLY A 85 -12.35 13.24 12.15
CA GLY A 85 -10.98 13.41 11.69
C GLY A 85 -10.12 12.15 11.84
N ILE A 86 -10.71 11.01 12.22
CA ILE A 86 -10.02 9.71 12.28
C ILE A 86 -10.18 8.98 10.95
N TYR A 87 -9.15 8.27 10.53
CA TYR A 87 -9.26 7.30 9.44
C TYR A 87 -8.93 5.90 9.94
N ARG A 88 -9.52 4.90 9.28
CA ARG A 88 -9.12 3.51 9.36
C ARG A 88 -8.78 3.03 7.96
N LEU A 89 -7.68 2.31 7.83
CA LEU A 89 -7.33 1.63 6.59
C LEU A 89 -7.07 0.17 6.91
N ALA A 90 -7.54 -0.73 6.05
CA ALA A 90 -7.08 -2.10 6.01
C ALA A 90 -6.61 -2.38 4.60
N TRP A 91 -5.46 -3.03 4.45
CA TRP A 91 -5.01 -3.50 3.16
C TRP A 91 -4.71 -4.99 3.21
N THR A 92 -4.95 -5.64 2.08
CA THR A 92 -4.63 -7.06 1.86
C THR A 92 -3.89 -7.19 0.54
N ARG A 93 -2.70 -7.76 0.59
CA ARG A 93 -1.91 -8.15 -0.56
C ARG A 93 -2.05 -9.65 -0.75
N THR A 94 -2.41 -10.06 -1.96
CA THR A 94 -2.48 -11.47 -2.35
C THR A 94 -1.56 -11.74 -3.53
N TYR A 95 -0.94 -12.91 -3.49
CA TYR A 95 -0.22 -13.48 -4.63
C TYR A 95 -0.99 -14.72 -5.09
N ASP A 96 -1.94 -14.50 -5.99
CA ASP A 96 -2.86 -15.55 -6.43
C ASP A 96 -3.47 -16.31 -5.20
N ALA A 97 -3.64 -17.63 -5.27
CA ALA A 97 -4.24 -18.45 -4.20
C ALA A 97 -3.30 -18.81 -3.02
N TRP A 98 -2.05 -18.33 -2.98
CA TRP A 98 -0.98 -18.99 -2.20
C TRP A 98 -0.58 -18.27 -0.92
N SER A 99 -0.70 -16.95 -0.90
CA SER A 99 -0.38 -16.18 0.30
C SER A 99 -1.15 -14.87 0.33
N SER A 100 -1.57 -14.51 1.53
CA SER A 100 -2.11 -13.20 1.83
C SER A 100 -1.28 -12.55 2.94
N GLN A 101 -1.03 -11.25 2.79
CA GLN A 101 -0.51 -10.39 3.83
C GLN A 101 -1.52 -9.28 4.02
N GLY A 102 -1.63 -8.76 5.24
CA GLY A 102 -2.47 -7.62 5.50
C GLY A 102 -2.09 -6.90 6.78
N GLU A 103 -2.53 -5.66 6.86
CA GLU A 103 -2.22 -4.75 7.95
C GLU A 103 -3.38 -3.76 8.12
N GLN A 104 -3.58 -3.33 9.35
CA GLN A 104 -4.55 -2.32 9.73
C GLN A 104 -3.85 -1.02 10.09
N HIS A 105 -4.50 0.09 9.79
CA HIS A 105 -4.04 1.43 10.14
C HIS A 105 -5.14 2.12 10.91
N TYR A 106 -4.74 2.81 11.97
CA TYR A 106 -5.58 3.75 12.71
C TYR A 106 -4.83 5.08 12.73
N GLY A 107 -5.51 6.18 12.41
CA GLY A 107 -4.83 7.46 12.40
C GLY A 107 -5.75 8.64 12.26
N LYS A 108 -5.18 9.81 12.00
CA LYS A 108 -5.90 11.05 11.72
C LYS A 108 -5.75 11.43 10.25
N TRP A 109 -6.74 12.13 9.71
CA TRP A 109 -6.69 12.67 8.38
C TRP A 109 -7.03 14.16 8.36
N ALA A 110 -6.53 14.85 7.34
CA ALA A 110 -6.87 16.23 7.03
C ALA A 110 -6.86 16.41 5.50
N VAL A 111 -7.65 17.36 5.01
CA VAL A 111 -7.56 17.75 3.59
C VAL A 111 -6.50 18.82 3.44
N ASP A 112 -5.52 18.56 2.59
CA ASP A 112 -4.58 19.56 2.10
C ASP A 112 -4.71 19.65 0.58
N MET A 113 -5.08 20.83 0.08
CA MET A 113 -5.36 21.08 -1.33
C MET A 113 -6.33 20.05 -1.95
N ASP A 114 -5.83 19.23 -2.88
CA ASP A 114 -6.55 18.17 -3.60
C ASP A 114 -6.31 16.77 -3.03
N HIS A 115 -5.71 16.64 -1.84
CA HIS A 115 -5.38 15.37 -1.23
C HIS A 115 -5.97 15.22 0.18
N VAL A 116 -6.27 13.98 0.56
CA VAL A 116 -6.52 13.58 1.93
C VAL A 116 -5.21 13.07 2.52
N CYS A 117 -4.60 13.88 3.37
CA CYS A 117 -3.36 13.55 4.08
C CYS A 117 -3.69 12.73 5.33
N CYS A 118 -3.02 11.60 5.48
CA CYS A 118 -3.20 10.65 6.56
C CYS A 118 -1.92 10.55 7.39
N GLU A 119 -2.06 10.44 8.71
CA GLU A 119 -0.96 10.16 9.64
C GLU A 119 -1.38 9.04 10.59
N THR A 120 -0.65 7.92 10.58
CA THR A 120 -0.89 6.76 11.44
C THR A 120 -0.58 7.11 12.90
N LEU A 121 -1.51 6.76 13.79
CA LEU A 121 -1.45 6.99 15.23
C LEU A 121 -1.46 5.65 15.97
N GLU A 122 -1.26 5.70 17.28
CA GLU A 122 -1.32 4.50 18.10
C GLU A 122 -2.78 4.03 18.18
N PRO A 123 -3.06 2.75 17.89
CA PRO A 123 -4.41 2.24 17.93
C PRO A 123 -4.94 2.26 19.38
N LYS A 124 -6.20 2.65 19.55
CA LYS A 124 -6.85 2.69 20.88
C LYS A 124 -7.10 1.31 21.46
N VAL A 125 -7.07 0.27 20.62
CA VAL A 125 -7.33 -1.12 20.96
C VAL A 125 -6.19 -1.95 20.37
N GLN A 126 -5.63 -2.86 21.16
CA GLN A 126 -4.65 -3.81 20.63
C GLN A 126 -5.38 -4.84 19.77
N ALA A 127 -4.81 -5.17 18.62
CA ALA A 127 -5.33 -6.24 17.77
C ALA A 127 -5.26 -7.57 18.54
N GLU A 128 -6.31 -8.38 18.43
CA GLU A 128 -6.29 -9.75 18.94
C GLU A 128 -5.31 -10.61 18.12
N GLU A 129 -4.88 -11.76 18.65
CA GLU A 129 -3.94 -12.66 17.94
C GLU A 129 -4.48 -13.15 16.59
N THR A 130 -5.80 -13.19 16.44
CA THR A 130 -6.52 -13.61 15.22
C THR A 130 -6.73 -12.45 14.23
N GLU A 131 -6.47 -11.21 14.64
CA GLU A 131 -6.70 -10.02 13.83
C GLU A 131 -5.42 -9.57 13.10
N MET A 132 -5.61 -8.86 11.99
CA MET A 132 -4.49 -8.23 11.27
C MET A 132 -3.80 -7.19 12.18
N ARG A 133 -2.47 -7.21 12.21
CA ARG A 133 -1.68 -6.30 13.05
C ARG A 133 -1.84 -4.85 12.60
N TYR A 134 -1.71 -3.94 13.56
CA TYR A 134 -1.65 -2.51 13.27
C TYR A 134 -0.28 -2.08 12.78
N ALA A 135 -0.28 -1.13 11.85
CA ALA A 135 0.90 -0.43 11.37
C ALA A 135 1.57 0.40 12.47
N PRO A 136 2.89 0.64 12.38
CA PRO A 136 3.60 1.53 13.29
C PRO A 136 3.09 2.98 13.19
N THR A 137 3.25 3.72 14.29
CA THR A 137 2.89 5.14 14.37
C THR A 137 3.78 6.00 13.49
N GLY A 138 3.26 7.17 13.07
CA GLY A 138 4.03 8.20 12.37
C GLY A 138 4.15 8.03 10.86
N PHE A 139 3.59 6.96 10.27
CA PHE A 139 3.51 6.82 8.82
C PHE A 139 2.60 7.89 8.23
N LYS A 140 3.04 8.55 7.15
CA LYS A 140 2.31 9.65 6.49
C LYS A 140 2.17 9.38 5.01
N PHE A 141 0.97 9.62 4.50
CA PHE A 141 0.69 9.49 3.08
C PHE A 141 -0.47 10.38 2.65
N ALA A 142 -0.67 10.52 1.34
CA ALA A 142 -1.71 11.36 0.76
C ALA A 142 -2.47 10.60 -0.33
N VAL A 143 -3.80 10.65 -0.29
CA VAL A 143 -4.69 10.03 -1.29
C VAL A 143 -5.39 11.14 -2.08
N PRO A 144 -5.40 11.12 -3.42
CA PRO A 144 -6.07 12.15 -4.21
C PRO A 144 -7.58 12.18 -3.97
N LEU A 145 -8.13 13.38 -3.72
CA LEU A 145 -9.57 13.58 -3.49
C LEU A 145 -10.41 13.14 -4.69
N GLU A 146 -9.92 13.39 -5.90
CA GLU A 146 -10.65 12.99 -7.10
C GLU A 146 -10.84 11.48 -7.18
N GLU A 147 -9.86 10.66 -6.77
CA GLU A 147 -10.00 9.19 -6.77
C GLU A 147 -11.07 8.74 -5.78
N ILE A 148 -11.06 9.31 -4.56
CA ILE A 148 -12.04 9.04 -3.51
C ILE A 148 -13.45 9.42 -3.99
N LEU A 149 -13.60 10.61 -4.57
CA LEU A 149 -14.89 11.12 -5.04
C LEU A 149 -15.40 10.34 -6.26
N ASN A 150 -14.51 9.95 -7.17
CA ASN A 150 -14.84 9.20 -8.38
C ASN A 150 -15.26 7.76 -8.09
N ALA A 151 -14.70 7.14 -7.03
CA ALA A 151 -15.11 5.82 -6.59
C ALA A 151 -16.59 5.77 -6.18
N LYS A 152 -17.16 6.91 -5.73
CA LYS A 152 -18.55 7.06 -5.29
C LYS A 152 -19.01 6.05 -4.23
N GLY A 153 -18.10 5.44 -3.47
CA GLY A 153 -18.38 4.36 -2.51
C GLY A 153 -18.29 2.95 -3.11
N GLY A 154 -17.92 2.83 -4.37
CA GLY A 154 -17.51 1.58 -5.01
C GLY A 154 -16.00 1.37 -4.99
N TYR A 155 -15.51 0.54 -5.91
CA TYR A 155 -14.10 0.22 -6.07
C TYR A 155 -13.44 1.12 -7.11
N PHE A 156 -12.29 1.68 -6.76
CA PHE A 156 -11.36 2.27 -7.71
C PHE A 156 -10.33 1.23 -8.11
N GLN A 157 -10.19 0.99 -9.40
CA GLN A 157 -9.18 0.09 -9.96
C GLN A 157 -8.05 0.92 -10.55
N ALA A 158 -6.81 0.69 -10.11
CA ALA A 158 -5.63 1.27 -10.71
C ALA A 158 -5.55 0.85 -12.19
N LYS A 159 -5.14 1.79 -13.05
CA LYS A 159 -5.03 1.52 -14.49
C LYS A 159 -3.89 0.52 -14.74
N ASP A 160 -4.10 -0.40 -15.68
CA ASP A 160 -3.07 -1.35 -16.07
C ASP A 160 -1.80 -0.64 -16.52
N GLY A 161 -0.66 -1.09 -15.99
CA GLY A 161 0.65 -0.48 -16.28
C GLY A 161 0.89 0.89 -15.65
N SER A 162 -0.05 1.41 -14.84
CA SER A 162 0.20 2.63 -14.06
C SER A 162 1.29 2.40 -13.01
N ARG A 163 2.03 3.46 -12.71
CA ARG A 163 3.00 3.44 -11.60
C ARG A 163 2.21 3.30 -10.29
N ALA A 164 2.64 2.38 -9.43
CA ALA A 164 2.10 2.25 -8.09
C ALA A 164 2.17 3.59 -7.35
N ALA A 165 1.09 3.97 -6.68
CA ALA A 165 1.08 5.16 -5.85
C ALA A 165 2.11 4.99 -4.72
N GLU A 166 2.70 6.09 -4.24
CA GLU A 166 3.78 6.04 -3.25
C GLU A 166 3.33 5.35 -1.95
N TRP A 167 2.07 5.54 -1.58
CA TRP A 167 1.45 4.91 -0.42
C TRP A 167 1.16 3.42 -0.60
N GLU A 168 1.31 2.87 -1.81
CA GLU A 168 1.24 1.42 -2.05
C GLU A 168 2.57 0.71 -1.74
N LEU A 169 3.68 1.46 -1.73
CA LEU A 169 5.02 0.88 -1.61
C LEU A 169 5.21 0.03 -0.35
N PRO A 170 4.73 0.42 0.85
CA PRO A 170 4.89 -0.41 2.03
C PRO A 170 4.22 -1.78 1.89
N ALA A 171 2.98 -1.84 1.40
CA ALA A 171 2.29 -3.10 1.15
C ALA A 171 3.01 -3.95 0.10
N ARG A 172 3.52 -3.31 -0.97
CA ARG A 172 4.19 -3.99 -2.09
C ARG A 172 5.63 -4.40 -1.81
N THR A 173 6.35 -3.73 -0.92
CA THR A 173 7.80 -3.96 -0.76
C THR A 173 8.19 -4.36 0.65
N GLY A 174 7.33 -4.12 1.65
CA GLY A 174 7.68 -4.22 3.06
C GLY A 174 8.76 -3.22 3.49
N LYS A 175 9.00 -2.16 2.70
CA LYS A 175 10.03 -1.16 2.96
C LYS A 175 9.41 0.24 3.01
N ILE A 176 9.91 1.08 3.92
CA ILE A 176 9.63 2.52 3.95
C ILE A 176 10.86 3.23 3.35
N ASP A 177 10.66 4.40 2.71
CA ASP A 177 11.67 5.15 1.95
C ASP A 177 12.97 5.50 2.71
N SER A 178 13.03 5.34 4.04
CA SER A 178 14.26 5.52 4.82
C SER A 178 15.31 4.41 4.60
N GLY A 179 14.98 3.37 3.83
CA GLY A 179 15.83 2.18 3.74
C GLY A 179 15.77 1.30 4.99
N ASP A 180 15.04 1.74 6.02
CA ASP A 180 14.60 0.87 7.08
C ASP A 180 13.55 -0.07 6.48
N SER A 181 13.91 -1.34 6.40
CA SER A 181 12.91 -2.38 6.30
C SER A 181 11.96 -2.20 7.47
N VAL A 182 10.66 -2.15 7.20
CA VAL A 182 9.69 -2.65 8.18
C VAL A 182 10.04 -4.13 8.24
N TRP A 183 11.02 -4.44 9.10
CA TRP A 183 11.44 -5.79 9.28
C TRP A 183 10.19 -6.51 9.77
N THR A 184 9.69 -7.35 8.89
CA THR A 184 9.09 -8.65 9.16
C THR A 184 10.04 -9.55 9.99
N ALA A 185 10.87 -8.98 10.86
CA ALA A 185 11.66 -9.70 11.85
C ALA A 185 10.67 -10.25 12.86
N GLY A 186 10.51 -11.57 12.81
CA GLY A 186 9.50 -12.32 13.54
C GLY A 186 8.53 -13.09 12.66
N MET A 187 8.50 -12.88 11.34
CA MET A 187 7.68 -13.71 10.43
C MET A 187 8.30 -15.08 10.10
N TRP A 188 9.59 -15.26 10.39
CA TRP A 188 10.27 -16.55 10.35
C TRP A 188 11.47 -16.53 11.32
N ALA A 189 11.20 -16.67 12.63
CA ALA A 189 12.18 -17.41 13.43
C ALA A 189 11.86 -18.88 13.17
N PRO A 190 12.77 -19.70 12.63
CA PRO A 190 12.65 -21.12 12.89
C PRO A 190 12.55 -21.27 14.41
N LEU A 191 11.66 -22.13 14.92
CA LEU A 191 11.90 -22.72 16.22
C LEU A 191 13.20 -23.52 16.08
N GLU A 192 14.35 -22.84 16.17
CA GLU A 192 15.60 -23.49 16.49
C GLU A 192 15.45 -23.93 17.94
N SER A 193 14.98 -25.16 18.08
CA SER A 193 15.39 -26.05 19.16
C SER A 193 16.88 -25.83 19.40
N GLU A 194 17.21 -25.43 20.62
CA GLU A 194 18.56 -25.20 21.12
C GLU A 194 19.56 -26.26 20.63
N VAL A 195 20.44 -25.92 19.68
CA VAL A 195 21.74 -26.60 19.56
C VAL A 195 22.82 -25.63 19.06
N SER A 196 23.56 -25.10 20.03
CA SER A 196 25.01 -24.82 20.03
C SER A 196 25.72 -24.33 18.75
N GLN A 197 26.32 -23.14 18.93
CA GLN A 197 27.51 -22.59 18.26
C GLN A 197 28.43 -23.61 17.54
N VAL A 198 28.73 -23.40 16.24
CA VAL A 198 30.07 -23.60 15.67
C VAL A 198 30.32 -22.65 14.48
N GLN A 199 31.55 -22.12 14.45
CA GLN A 199 32.24 -21.25 13.49
C GLN A 199 32.02 -21.50 11.99
N ALA A 200 32.11 -20.40 11.22
CA ALA A 200 32.30 -20.38 9.77
C ALA A 200 33.61 -21.09 9.35
N PRO A 201 33.65 -21.65 8.12
CA PRO A 201 34.54 -21.04 7.13
C PRO A 201 34.02 -21.03 5.67
N GLN A 202 34.50 -19.99 4.96
CA GLN A 202 34.78 -19.80 3.53
C GLN A 202 34.17 -20.74 2.45
N ALA A 203 33.74 -20.09 1.35
CA ALA A 203 33.39 -20.71 0.07
C ALA A 203 34.48 -21.64 -0.49
N PRO A 204 34.12 -22.69 -1.26
CA PRO A 204 34.33 -22.60 -2.71
C PRO A 204 33.33 -23.36 -3.61
N GLN A 205 33.23 -22.84 -4.84
CA GLN A 205 33.10 -23.47 -6.18
C GLN A 205 32.37 -24.81 -6.42
N VAL A 206 31.43 -24.73 -7.37
CA VAL A 206 31.27 -25.52 -8.63
C VAL A 206 31.24 -27.06 -8.55
N LEU A 207 30.16 -27.61 -9.14
CA LEU A 207 29.95 -29.01 -9.58
C LEU A 207 29.93 -30.07 -8.46
N SER A 208 28.83 -30.10 -7.69
CA SER A 208 28.50 -31.26 -6.88
C SER A 208 27.68 -32.27 -7.70
N SER A 209 28.19 -33.50 -7.73
CA SER A 209 27.61 -34.71 -8.31
C SER A 209 26.08 -34.77 -8.17
N MET A 210 25.39 -34.98 -9.30
CA MET A 210 23.97 -35.35 -9.30
C MET A 210 23.77 -36.58 -8.41
N ARG A 211 23.00 -36.41 -7.33
CA ARG A 211 22.62 -37.52 -6.46
C ARG A 211 21.60 -38.38 -7.21
N ALA A 212 21.78 -39.70 -7.19
CA ALA A 212 21.01 -40.64 -8.02
C ALA A 212 19.50 -40.71 -7.66
N ASP A 213 19.11 -40.12 -6.55
CA ASP A 213 17.77 -40.03 -5.98
C ASP A 213 17.17 -38.61 -6.05
N ALA A 214 17.94 -37.62 -6.50
CA ALA A 214 17.49 -36.24 -6.63
C ALA A 214 16.68 -36.04 -7.91
N ARG A 215 15.55 -35.33 -7.78
CA ARG A 215 14.71 -34.91 -8.92
C ARG A 215 15.14 -33.51 -9.35
N TYR A 216 15.18 -33.27 -10.65
CA TYR A 216 15.65 -31.99 -11.20
C TYR A 216 14.62 -31.39 -12.15
N VAL A 217 14.55 -30.07 -12.18
CA VAL A 217 13.77 -29.29 -13.14
C VAL A 217 14.64 -28.26 -13.83
N ASP A 218 14.44 -28.10 -15.13
CA ASP A 218 15.05 -27.02 -15.92
C ASP A 218 14.29 -25.72 -15.69
N ILE A 219 14.99 -24.70 -15.23
CA ILE A 219 14.49 -23.35 -15.06
C ILE A 219 15.44 -22.41 -15.78
N ASP A 220 14.94 -21.74 -16.81
CA ASP A 220 15.66 -20.72 -17.57
C ASP A 220 17.02 -21.20 -18.14
N GLY A 221 17.14 -22.50 -18.43
CA GLY A 221 18.34 -23.13 -18.98
C GLY A 221 19.31 -23.68 -17.92
N GLU A 222 18.97 -23.58 -16.64
CA GLU A 222 19.74 -24.15 -15.52
C GLU A 222 18.97 -25.30 -14.84
N MET A 223 19.68 -26.40 -14.55
CA MET A 223 19.09 -27.56 -13.87
C MET A 223 19.15 -27.37 -12.35
N HIS A 224 17.98 -27.30 -11.72
CA HIS A 224 17.85 -27.16 -10.27
C HIS A 224 17.28 -28.42 -9.62
N GLU A 225 17.86 -28.81 -8.48
CA GLU A 225 17.34 -29.90 -7.65
C GLU A 225 16.02 -29.47 -7.00
N VAL A 226 14.96 -30.25 -7.21
CA VAL A 226 13.64 -30.03 -6.64
C VAL A 226 13.68 -30.35 -5.16
N SER A 227 13.27 -29.41 -4.32
CA SER A 227 13.20 -29.62 -2.87
C SER A 227 12.25 -30.76 -2.50
N GLY A 228 12.62 -31.56 -1.50
CA GLY A 228 11.88 -32.78 -1.14
C GLY A 228 10.43 -32.55 -0.70
N ASP A 229 10.11 -31.38 -0.13
CA ASP A 229 8.75 -30.97 0.21
C ASP A 229 7.88 -30.71 -1.03
N ILE A 230 8.46 -30.23 -2.13
CA ILE A 230 7.75 -30.07 -3.40
C ILE A 230 7.49 -31.44 -4.02
N VAL A 231 8.50 -32.32 -4.03
CA VAL A 231 8.37 -33.70 -4.54
C VAL A 231 7.30 -34.50 -3.78
N ALA A 232 7.22 -34.33 -2.46
CA ALA A 232 6.31 -35.08 -1.62
C ALA A 232 4.84 -34.63 -1.72
N ASN A 233 4.58 -33.36 -2.05
CA ASN A 233 3.24 -32.77 -1.94
C ASN A 233 2.61 -32.34 -3.27
N TRP A 234 3.38 -32.28 -4.36
CA TRP A 234 2.92 -31.72 -5.62
C TRP A 234 3.27 -32.60 -6.83
N PRO A 235 2.42 -32.62 -7.86
CA PRO A 235 2.69 -33.34 -9.09
C PRO A 235 3.81 -32.67 -9.92
N GLU A 236 4.50 -33.47 -10.74
CA GLU A 236 5.75 -33.09 -11.44
C GLU A 236 5.58 -31.92 -12.43
N ASP A 237 4.39 -31.76 -13.01
CA ASP A 237 4.04 -30.64 -13.90
C ASP A 237 4.10 -29.27 -13.19
N GLN A 238 3.96 -29.25 -11.86
CA GLN A 238 3.99 -28.03 -11.07
C GLN A 238 5.39 -27.70 -10.50
N TRP A 239 6.33 -28.63 -10.56
CA TRP A 239 7.66 -28.47 -9.96
C TRP A 239 8.45 -27.30 -10.54
N PRO A 240 8.52 -27.06 -11.86
CA PRO A 240 9.26 -25.92 -12.41
C PRO A 240 8.73 -24.58 -11.91
N ARG A 241 7.39 -24.45 -11.78
CA ARG A 241 6.74 -23.25 -11.24
C ARG A 241 7.10 -23.03 -9.77
N LEU A 242 6.99 -24.07 -8.95
CA LEU A 242 7.28 -23.99 -7.51
C LEU A 242 8.76 -23.73 -7.22
N MET A 243 9.65 -24.38 -7.98
CA MET A 243 11.09 -24.17 -7.87
C MET A 243 11.52 -22.78 -8.34
N ARG A 244 10.91 -22.22 -9.39
CA ARG A 244 11.12 -20.81 -9.79
C ARG A 244 10.78 -19.84 -8.66
N CYS A 245 9.63 -20.03 -8.02
CA CYS A 245 9.24 -19.24 -6.85
C CYS A 245 10.28 -19.38 -5.74
N ARG A 246 10.68 -20.61 -5.40
CA ARG A 246 11.63 -20.88 -4.33
C ARG A 246 12.99 -20.22 -4.53
N LEU A 247 13.55 -20.34 -5.73
CA LEU A 247 14.82 -19.72 -6.12
C LEU A 247 14.74 -18.19 -6.07
N ARG A 248 13.61 -17.60 -6.49
CA ARG A 248 13.40 -16.15 -6.49
C ARG A 248 13.27 -15.55 -5.09
N PHE A 249 12.73 -16.30 -4.14
CA PHE A 249 12.57 -15.87 -2.74
C PHE A 249 13.72 -16.32 -1.82
N GLY A 250 14.76 -16.98 -2.35
CA GLY A 250 15.93 -17.41 -1.58
C GLY A 250 15.64 -18.45 -0.49
N ILE A 251 14.51 -19.16 -0.58
CA ILE A 251 14.09 -20.15 0.41
C ILE A 251 14.91 -21.42 0.19
N ARG A 252 16.02 -21.56 0.92
CA ARG A 252 16.75 -22.83 0.96
C ARG A 252 15.95 -23.80 1.82
N GLY A 253 15.44 -24.87 1.19
CA GLY A 253 14.88 -26.02 1.90
C GLY A 253 15.96 -26.79 2.63
#